data_AF-A0A177K4S2-F1
#
_entry.id   AF-A0A177K4S2-F1
#
_cell.length_a   1.000
_cell.length_b   1.000
_cell.length_c   1.000
_cell.angle_alpha   90.00
_cell.angle_beta   90.00
_cell.angle_gamma   90.00
#
_symmetry.space_group_name_H-M   'P 1'
#
loop_
_entity.id
_entity.type
_entity.pdbx_description
1 polymer ?
#
loop_
_entity_poly.entity_id
_entity_poly.type
_entity_poly.pdbx_seq_one_letter_code
_entity_poly.pdbx_strand_id
1 'polypeptide(L)'
;MPETVDEARALRVWADAQDDAPRPATVNQLARHLEYLAVTLPRQTADDETGEKRTAVYARLLGGYPNDALAFMSRKACETLNWFPTPKQCLDILATYRAPATEKEQALTLCHRFWQGRFEDFITLLKAGTATQDDVDAVPMQWRKIAMERGHLRWIEEEKRYVIRRPVIAEAAE
;
A
#
# COMPACT_ATOMS: atom_id res chain seq x y z
N MET A 1 15.56 -2.39 6.69
CA MET A 1 15.49 -1.76 5.36
C MET A 1 16.50 -2.48 4.50
N PRO A 2 16.21 -2.86 3.24
CA PRO A 2 17.23 -3.52 2.41
C PRO A 2 18.44 -2.59 2.27
N GLU A 3 19.64 -3.13 2.47
CA GLU A 3 20.89 -2.37 2.43
C GLU A 3 21.57 -2.50 1.07
N THR A 4 21.28 -3.60 0.37
CA THR A 4 21.87 -3.91 -0.94
C THR A 4 20.83 -3.99 -2.06
N VAL A 5 21.30 -3.83 -3.30
CA VAL A 5 20.46 -3.98 -4.50
C VAL A 5 19.92 -5.41 -4.62
N ASP A 6 20.72 -6.41 -4.24
CA ASP A 6 20.33 -7.81 -4.32
C ASP A 6 19.25 -8.14 -3.28
N GLU A 7 19.36 -7.62 -2.07
CA GLU A 7 18.29 -7.71 -1.05
C GLU A 7 17.00 -7.05 -1.52
N ALA A 8 17.07 -5.84 -2.08
CA ALA A 8 15.89 -5.14 -2.59
C ALA A 8 15.23 -5.89 -3.76
N ARG A 9 16.02 -6.54 -4.62
CA ARG A 9 15.51 -7.39 -5.70
C ARG A 9 14.89 -8.67 -5.17
N ALA A 10 15.56 -9.37 -4.27
CA ALA A 10 15.05 -10.60 -3.66
C ALA A 10 13.74 -10.35 -2.90
N LEU A 11 13.68 -9.25 -2.14
CA LEU A 11 12.48 -8.85 -1.40
C LEU A 11 11.31 -8.53 -2.35
N ARG A 12 11.58 -7.88 -3.48
CA ARG A 12 10.56 -7.62 -4.50
C ARG A 12 10.06 -8.91 -5.15
N VAL A 13 10.97 -9.83 -5.53
CA VAL A 13 10.59 -11.13 -6.11
C VAL A 13 9.74 -11.93 -5.13
N TRP A 14 10.13 -11.95 -3.85
CA TRP A 14 9.33 -12.58 -2.79
C TRP A 14 7.94 -11.96 -2.68
N ALA A 15 7.84 -10.63 -2.66
CA ALA A 15 6.58 -9.91 -2.53
C ALA A 15 5.66 -10.15 -3.74
N ASP A 16 6.18 -10.09 -4.95
CA ASP A 16 5.43 -10.35 -6.18
C ASP A 16 4.90 -11.80 -6.25
N ALA A 17 5.58 -12.75 -5.58
CA ALA A 17 5.14 -14.14 -5.47
C ALA A 17 4.06 -14.39 -4.40
N GLN A 18 3.77 -13.42 -3.51
CA GLN A 18 2.74 -13.59 -2.49
C GLN A 18 1.33 -13.37 -3.06
N ASP A 19 0.45 -14.34 -2.82
CA ASP A 19 -1.00 -14.17 -2.97
C ASP A 19 -1.59 -13.65 -1.65
N ASP A 20 -1.87 -12.34 -1.62
CA ASP A 20 -2.43 -11.63 -0.48
C ASP A 20 -3.89 -11.20 -0.71
N ALA A 21 -4.58 -11.80 -1.68
CA ALA A 21 -5.97 -11.50 -1.92
C ALA A 21 -6.82 -11.82 -0.67
N PRO A 22 -7.63 -10.87 -0.17
CA PRO A 22 -8.42 -11.08 1.03
C PRO A 22 -9.45 -12.18 0.77
N ARG A 23 -9.35 -13.26 1.55
CA ARG A 23 -10.28 -14.39 1.46
C ARG A 23 -11.55 -14.07 2.23
N PRO A 24 -12.74 -14.33 1.67
CA PRO A 24 -13.98 -14.20 2.40
C PRO A 24 -13.97 -15.05 3.68
N ALA A 25 -14.60 -14.54 4.74
CA ALA A 25 -14.76 -15.30 5.97
C ALA A 25 -15.59 -16.56 5.74
N THR A 26 -15.24 -17.63 6.45
CA THR A 26 -16.07 -18.82 6.49
C THR A 26 -17.40 -18.54 7.20
N VAL A 27 -18.42 -19.33 6.91
CA VAL A 27 -19.74 -19.23 7.57
C VAL A 27 -19.61 -19.31 9.10
N ASN A 28 -18.73 -20.18 9.61
CA ASN A 28 -18.47 -20.32 11.04
C ASN A 28 -17.81 -19.07 11.65
N GLN A 29 -16.90 -18.42 10.94
CA GLN A 29 -16.30 -17.16 11.40
C GLN A 29 -17.33 -16.04 11.47
N LEU A 30 -18.17 -15.91 10.44
CA LEU A 30 -19.26 -14.94 10.46
C LEU A 30 -20.24 -15.21 11.62
N ALA A 31 -20.63 -16.47 11.83
CA ALA A 31 -21.51 -16.85 12.93
C ALA A 31 -20.93 -16.44 14.30
N ARG A 32 -19.62 -16.63 14.53
CA ARG A 32 -18.94 -16.22 15.76
C ARG A 32 -18.98 -14.71 15.99
N HIS A 33 -18.84 -13.90 14.94
CA HIS A 33 -18.94 -12.43 15.07
C HIS A 33 -20.37 -11.98 15.39
N LEU A 34 -21.38 -12.64 14.81
CA LEU A 34 -22.79 -12.37 15.12
C LEU A 34 -23.17 -12.82 16.53
N GLU A 35 -22.64 -13.97 16.98
CA GLU A 35 -22.80 -14.45 18.34
C GLU A 35 -22.15 -13.50 19.35
N TYR A 36 -20.93 -13.04 19.07
CA TYR A 36 -20.26 -12.03 19.89
C TYR A 36 -21.15 -10.79 20.08
N LEU A 37 -21.72 -10.26 19.00
CA LEU A 37 -22.65 -9.12 19.06
C LEU A 37 -23.92 -9.43 19.86
N ALA A 38 -24.43 -10.65 19.76
CA ALA A 38 -25.66 -11.06 20.47
C ALA A 38 -25.43 -11.22 21.97
N VAL A 39 -24.21 -11.54 22.39
CA VAL A 39 -23.83 -11.64 23.81
C VAL A 39 -23.53 -10.26 24.40
N THR A 40 -22.95 -9.35 23.62
CA THR A 40 -22.54 -8.02 24.12
C THR A 40 -23.64 -6.97 24.07
N LEU A 41 -24.57 -7.07 23.11
CA LEU A 41 -25.59 -6.05 22.90
C LEU A 41 -27.00 -6.60 23.12
N PRO A 42 -27.88 -5.85 23.81
CA PRO A 42 -29.27 -6.24 23.97
C PRO A 42 -29.99 -6.22 22.61
N ARG A 43 -30.97 -7.12 22.47
CA ARG A 43 -31.90 -7.12 21.33
C ARG A 43 -33.11 -6.24 21.64
N GLN A 44 -33.64 -5.58 20.62
CA GLN A 44 -34.88 -4.83 20.76
C GLN A 44 -36.05 -5.83 20.70
N THR A 45 -37.05 -5.71 21.57
CA THR A 45 -38.19 -6.63 21.71
C THR A 45 -39.05 -6.82 20.44
N ALA A 46 -38.89 -5.95 19.44
CA ALA A 46 -39.51 -6.10 18.11
C ALA A 46 -38.81 -7.16 17.23
N ASP A 47 -37.71 -7.76 17.71
CA ASP A 47 -36.84 -8.65 16.93
C ASP A 47 -37.03 -10.15 17.20
N ASP A 48 -37.86 -10.51 18.18
CA ASP A 48 -37.90 -11.86 18.74
C ASP A 48 -38.61 -12.91 17.85
N GLU A 49 -39.44 -12.50 16.89
CA GLU A 49 -40.23 -13.44 16.07
C GLU A 49 -39.52 -13.99 14.81
N THR A 50 -38.28 -13.59 14.48
CA THR A 50 -37.69 -13.93 13.16
C THR A 50 -36.20 -14.32 13.12
N GLY A 51 -35.72 -15.04 14.15
CA GLY A 51 -34.30 -15.39 14.32
C GLY A 51 -33.61 -16.09 13.14
N GLU A 52 -34.17 -17.18 12.59
CA GLU A 52 -33.51 -17.97 11.53
C GLU A 52 -33.41 -17.23 10.19
N LYS A 53 -34.47 -16.52 9.80
CA LYS A 53 -34.49 -15.74 8.55
C LYS A 53 -33.48 -14.59 8.59
N ARG A 54 -33.23 -14.01 9.77
CA ARG A 54 -32.24 -12.94 9.96
C ARG A 54 -30.81 -13.45 9.76
N THR A 55 -30.45 -14.59 10.34
CA THR A 55 -29.10 -15.16 10.19
C THR A 55 -28.78 -15.43 8.71
N ALA A 56 -29.75 -15.94 7.94
CA ALA A 56 -29.59 -16.13 6.50
C ALA A 56 -29.35 -14.81 5.73
N VAL A 57 -30.03 -13.73 6.13
CA VAL A 57 -29.83 -12.39 5.55
C VAL A 57 -28.43 -11.85 5.87
N TYR A 58 -27.97 -11.98 7.11
CA TYR A 58 -26.60 -11.59 7.49
C TYR A 58 -25.56 -12.42 6.73
N ALA A 59 -25.75 -13.73 6.62
CA ALA A 59 -24.86 -14.60 5.85
C ALA A 59 -24.74 -14.16 4.39
N ARG A 60 -25.85 -13.80 3.76
CA ARG A 60 -25.87 -13.36 2.37
C ARG A 60 -25.21 -12.00 2.15
N LEU A 61 -25.40 -11.05 3.08
CA LEU A 61 -24.89 -9.68 2.93
C LEU A 61 -23.44 -9.53 3.39
N LEU A 62 -23.03 -10.28 4.42
CA LEU A 62 -21.72 -10.14 5.06
C LEU A 62 -20.74 -11.24 4.65
N GLY A 63 -21.20 -12.34 4.02
CA GLY A 63 -20.36 -13.49 3.69
C GLY A 63 -19.24 -13.22 2.68
N GLY A 64 -19.29 -12.09 1.95
CA GLY A 64 -18.22 -11.68 1.04
C GLY A 64 -17.03 -10.98 1.71
N TYR A 65 -17.14 -10.61 2.99
CA TYR A 65 -16.12 -9.83 3.68
C TYR A 65 -15.08 -10.73 4.34
N PRO A 66 -13.80 -10.30 4.41
CA PRO A 66 -12.77 -11.06 5.11
C PRO A 66 -13.01 -11.04 6.63
N ASN A 67 -12.47 -12.05 7.33
CA ASN A 67 -12.66 -12.21 8.77
C ASN A 67 -12.24 -10.96 9.58
N ASP A 68 -11.17 -10.28 9.17
CA ASP A 68 -10.67 -9.10 9.88
C ASP A 68 -11.61 -7.90 9.74
N ALA A 69 -12.27 -7.75 8.58
CA ALA A 69 -13.29 -6.73 8.39
C ALA A 69 -14.51 -7.01 9.28
N LEU A 70 -14.92 -8.27 9.41
CA LEU A 70 -16.01 -8.66 10.32
C LEU A 70 -15.63 -8.47 11.80
N ALA A 71 -14.38 -8.73 12.17
CA ALA A 71 -13.86 -8.48 13.51
C ALA A 71 -13.77 -6.98 13.84
N PHE A 72 -13.44 -6.14 12.84
CA PHE A 72 -13.51 -4.69 12.98
C PHE A 72 -14.97 -4.24 13.18
N MET A 73 -15.88 -4.76 12.35
CA MET A 73 -17.30 -4.43 12.42
C MET A 73 -17.90 -4.78 13.79
N SER A 74 -17.63 -5.98 14.29
CA SER A 74 -18.18 -6.44 15.56
C SER A 74 -17.69 -5.62 16.75
N ARG A 75 -16.39 -5.30 16.79
CA ARG A 75 -15.81 -4.38 17.79
C ARG A 75 -16.41 -2.98 17.69
N LYS A 76 -16.49 -2.42 16.48
CA LYS A 76 -16.96 -1.05 16.29
C LYS A 76 -18.44 -0.89 16.63
N ALA A 77 -19.26 -1.89 16.29
CA ALA A 77 -20.66 -1.92 16.69
C ALA A 77 -20.83 -1.92 18.22
N CYS A 78 -20.00 -2.66 18.96
CA CYS A 78 -20.02 -2.64 20.43
C CYS A 78 -19.59 -1.30 21.02
N GLU A 79 -18.70 -0.56 20.35
CA GLU A 79 -18.26 0.76 20.79
C GLU A 79 -19.29 1.86 20.53
N THR A 80 -20.07 1.76 19.45
CA THR A 80 -20.88 2.88 18.95
C THR A 80 -22.39 2.67 19.05
N LEU A 81 -22.86 1.43 19.20
CA LEU A 81 -24.29 1.10 19.20
C LEU A 81 -24.73 0.58 20.57
N ASN A 82 -25.94 0.96 20.98
CA ASN A 82 -26.54 0.51 22.23
C ASN A 82 -27.38 -0.77 22.07
N TRP A 83 -27.65 -1.18 20.84
CA TRP A 83 -28.55 -2.29 20.48
C TRP A 83 -27.91 -3.13 19.38
N PHE A 84 -28.35 -4.38 19.27
CA PHE A 84 -27.90 -5.28 18.21
C PHE A 84 -28.05 -4.61 16.83
N PRO A 85 -26.97 -4.54 16.02
CA PRO A 85 -26.97 -3.80 14.76
C PRO A 85 -27.89 -4.44 13.73
N THR A 86 -28.49 -3.63 12.87
CA THR A 86 -29.15 -4.07 11.63
C THR A 86 -28.12 -4.38 10.54
N PRO A 87 -28.47 -5.15 9.47
CA PRO A 87 -27.53 -5.41 8.38
C PRO A 87 -27.01 -4.14 7.69
N LYS A 88 -27.86 -3.11 7.60
CA LYS A 88 -27.47 -1.80 7.05
C LYS A 88 -26.38 -1.14 7.91
N GLN A 89 -26.57 -1.11 9.24
CA GLN A 89 -25.57 -0.55 10.15
C GLN A 89 -24.24 -1.33 10.11
N CYS A 90 -24.29 -2.66 9.96
CA CYS A 90 -23.11 -3.47 9.74
C CYS A 90 -22.36 -3.07 8.46
N LEU A 91 -23.07 -2.87 7.35
CA LEU A 91 -22.49 -2.42 6.09
C LEU A 91 -21.93 -1.00 6.17
N ASP A 92 -22.62 -0.08 6.86
CA ASP A 92 -22.17 1.30 7.07
C ASP A 92 -20.84 1.31 7.88
N ILE A 93 -20.73 0.46 8.91
CA ILE A 93 -19.47 0.28 9.65
C ILE A 93 -18.39 -0.32 8.75
N LEU A 94 -18.69 -1.37 7.99
CA LEU A 94 -17.74 -2.02 7.09
C LEU A 94 -17.23 -1.09 5.99
N ALA A 95 -18.03 -0.13 5.52
CA ALA A 95 -17.59 0.87 4.54
C ALA A 95 -16.43 1.76 5.05
N THR A 96 -16.31 1.90 6.37
CA THR A 96 -15.22 2.64 7.01
C THR A 96 -13.96 1.80 7.23
N TYR A 97 -14.03 0.48 7.04
CA TYR A 97 -12.91 -0.42 7.24
C TYR A 97 -11.77 -0.11 6.27
N ARG A 98 -10.54 -0.10 6.80
CA ARG A 98 -9.31 -0.05 6.02
C ARG A 98 -8.46 -1.22 6.47
N ALA A 99 -8.11 -2.09 5.52
CA ALA A 99 -7.25 -3.22 5.80
C ALA A 99 -5.87 -2.71 6.28
N PRO A 100 -5.25 -3.35 7.27
CA PRO A 100 -3.87 -3.07 7.61
C PRO A 100 -2.97 -3.44 6.42
N ALA A 101 -1.85 -2.74 6.28
CA ALA A 101 -0.91 -3.00 5.20
C ALA A 101 -0.38 -4.42 5.27
N THR A 102 -0.52 -5.19 4.18
CA THR A 102 -0.04 -6.58 4.12
C THR A 102 1.49 -6.64 4.17
N GLU A 103 2.07 -7.78 4.55
CA GLU A 103 3.53 -7.94 4.54
C GLU A 103 4.11 -7.72 3.14
N LYS A 104 3.37 -8.10 2.10
CA LYS A 104 3.69 -7.80 0.70
C LYS A 104 3.74 -6.29 0.43
N GLU A 105 2.71 -5.55 0.82
CA GLU A 105 2.68 -4.08 0.65
C GLU A 105 3.80 -3.40 1.42
N GLN A 106 4.11 -3.89 2.62
CA GLN A 106 5.23 -3.40 3.43
C GLN A 106 6.57 -3.66 2.73
N ALA A 107 6.78 -4.88 2.21
CA ALA A 107 7.97 -5.24 1.45
C ALA A 107 8.14 -4.38 0.19
N LEU A 108 7.07 -4.18 -0.59
CA LEU A 108 7.08 -3.31 -1.77
C LEU A 108 7.37 -1.85 -1.38
N THR A 109 6.84 -1.38 -0.26
CA THR A 109 7.13 -0.04 0.27
C THR A 109 8.61 0.10 0.63
N LEU A 110 9.21 -0.91 1.27
CA LEU A 110 10.64 -0.92 1.60
C LEU A 110 11.51 -0.90 0.33
N CYS A 111 11.16 -1.71 -0.67
CA CYS A 111 11.82 -1.71 -1.97
C CYS A 111 11.71 -0.33 -2.65
N HIS A 112 10.53 0.28 -2.64
CA HIS A 112 10.33 1.62 -3.19
C HIS A 112 11.21 2.65 -2.49
N ARG A 113 11.22 2.67 -1.15
CA ARG A 113 12.04 3.60 -0.36
C ARG A 113 13.53 3.47 -0.66
N PHE A 114 14.03 2.24 -0.80
CA PHE A 114 15.42 1.98 -1.17
C PHE A 114 15.78 2.58 -2.53
N TRP A 115 14.98 2.31 -3.56
CA TRP A 115 15.24 2.83 -4.90
C TRP A 115 15.07 4.35 -4.99
N GLN A 116 14.10 4.89 -4.26
CA GLN A 116 13.90 6.34 -4.16
C GLN A 116 15.11 7.01 -3.51
N GLY A 117 15.62 6.48 -2.39
CA GLY A 117 16.81 7.02 -1.73
C GLY A 117 18.02 7.05 -2.66
N ARG A 118 18.30 5.92 -3.35
CA ARG A 118 19.39 5.87 -4.34
C ARG A 118 19.23 6.87 -5.50
N PHE A 119 17.99 7.12 -5.93
CA PHE A 119 17.72 8.12 -6.95
C PHE A 119 17.94 9.54 -6.43
N GLU A 120 17.51 9.82 -5.20
CA GLU A 120 17.73 11.10 -4.52
C GLU A 120 19.23 11.38 -4.32
N ASP A 121 20.01 10.36 -3.94
CA ASP A 121 21.48 10.45 -3.84
C ASP A 121 22.11 10.81 -5.19
N PHE A 122 21.70 10.13 -6.28
CA PHE A 122 22.16 10.42 -7.63
C PHE A 122 21.84 11.86 -8.07
N ILE A 123 20.62 12.32 -7.82
CA ILE A 123 20.23 13.71 -8.11
C ILE A 123 21.04 14.70 -7.25
N THR A 124 21.34 14.35 -6.01
CA THR A 124 22.15 15.18 -5.12
C THR A 124 23.58 15.30 -5.62
N LEU A 125 24.19 14.21 -6.09
CA LEU A 125 25.51 14.21 -6.74
C LEU A 125 25.54 15.09 -8.00
N LEU A 126 24.49 15.00 -8.83
CA LEU A 126 24.36 15.85 -10.02
C LEU A 126 24.25 17.34 -9.66
N LYS A 127 23.47 17.68 -8.62
CA LYS A 127 23.34 19.06 -8.14
C LYS A 127 24.63 19.59 -7.52
N ALA A 128 25.36 18.75 -6.81
CA ALA A 128 26.65 19.10 -6.21
C ALA A 128 27.77 19.26 -7.27
N GLY A 129 27.54 18.82 -8.50
CA GLY A 129 28.55 18.86 -9.58
C GLY A 129 29.70 17.85 -9.39
N THR A 130 29.55 16.92 -8.45
CA THR A 130 30.55 15.89 -8.13
C THR A 130 30.31 14.57 -8.85
N ALA A 131 29.16 14.41 -9.50
CA ALA A 131 28.88 13.26 -10.34
C ALA A 131 29.86 13.16 -11.51
N THR A 132 30.37 11.95 -11.75
CA THR A 132 31.17 11.61 -12.91
C THR A 132 30.30 11.08 -14.05
N GLN A 133 30.86 11.01 -15.25
CA GLN A 133 30.16 10.44 -16.39
C GLN A 133 29.92 8.93 -16.23
N ASP A 134 30.81 8.24 -15.51
CA ASP A 134 30.64 6.82 -15.17
C ASP A 134 29.46 6.61 -14.21
N ASP A 135 29.21 7.55 -13.28
CA ASP A 135 28.03 7.52 -12.41
C ASP A 135 26.72 7.66 -13.20
N VAL A 136 26.71 8.53 -14.22
CA VAL A 136 25.56 8.70 -15.13
C VAL A 136 25.33 7.43 -15.96
N ASP A 137 26.39 6.74 -16.35
CA ASP A 137 26.31 5.53 -17.16
C ASP A 137 26.01 4.26 -16.36
N ALA A 138 26.25 4.27 -15.05
CA ALA A 138 25.90 3.18 -14.16
C ALA A 138 24.40 3.14 -13.82
N VAL A 139 23.69 4.28 -13.88
CA VAL A 139 22.27 4.35 -13.48
C VAL A 139 21.30 3.96 -14.60
N PRO A 140 20.08 3.48 -14.28
CA PRO A 140 19.06 3.12 -15.27
C PRO A 140 18.68 4.26 -16.22
N MET A 141 18.29 3.92 -17.45
CA MET A 141 17.91 4.88 -18.50
C MET A 141 16.80 5.85 -18.06
N GLN A 142 15.81 5.35 -17.33
CA GLN A 142 14.72 6.17 -16.81
C GLN A 142 15.22 7.30 -15.90
N TRP A 143 16.24 7.04 -15.06
CA TRP A 143 16.80 8.05 -14.18
C TRP A 143 17.53 9.14 -14.96
N ARG A 144 18.26 8.75 -16.03
CA ARG A 144 18.93 9.71 -16.93
C ARG A 144 17.93 10.59 -17.66
N LYS A 145 16.82 10.01 -18.13
CA LYS A 145 15.74 10.77 -18.77
C LYS A 145 15.13 11.80 -17.81
N ILE A 146 14.81 11.40 -16.58
CA ILE A 146 14.29 12.32 -15.55
C ILE A 146 15.31 13.41 -15.22
N ALA A 147 16.59 13.06 -15.07
CA ALA A 147 17.65 14.03 -14.80
C ALA A 147 17.88 15.01 -15.97
N MET A 148 17.69 14.57 -17.22
CA MET A 148 17.68 15.44 -18.39
C MET A 148 16.48 16.40 -18.40
N GLU A 149 15.27 15.90 -18.16
CA GLU A 149 14.05 16.72 -18.07
C GLU A 149 14.17 17.78 -16.96
N ARG A 150 14.85 17.44 -15.86
CA ARG A 150 15.18 18.37 -14.76
C ARG A 150 16.36 19.30 -15.05
N GLY A 151 16.97 19.22 -16.24
CA GLY A 151 18.05 20.11 -16.67
C GLY A 151 19.44 19.79 -16.11
N HIS A 152 19.64 18.63 -15.48
CA HIS A 152 20.96 18.21 -14.98
C HIS A 152 21.81 17.51 -16.06
N LEU A 153 21.17 16.82 -16.99
CA LEU A 153 21.82 16.14 -18.12
C LEU A 153 21.42 16.76 -19.47
N ARG A 154 22.23 16.54 -20.50
CA ARG A 154 21.90 16.81 -21.90
C ARG A 154 22.08 15.55 -22.73
N TRP A 155 21.21 15.37 -23.72
CA TRP A 155 21.39 14.34 -24.73
C TRP A 155 22.32 14.85 -25.83
N ILE A 156 23.35 14.07 -26.16
CA ILE A 156 24.20 14.31 -27.34
C ILE A 156 23.81 13.28 -28.39
N GLU A 157 23.27 13.76 -29.51
CA GLU A 157 22.76 12.89 -30.59
C GLU A 157 23.89 12.18 -31.34
N GLU A 158 25.04 12.83 -31.52
CA GLU A 158 26.25 12.27 -32.17
C GLU A 158 26.79 11.05 -31.41
N GLU A 159 26.82 11.12 -30.08
CA GLU A 159 27.32 10.05 -29.21
C GLU A 159 26.20 9.12 -28.70
N LYS A 160 24.94 9.46 -28.99
CA LYS A 160 23.73 8.81 -28.43
C LYS A 160 23.83 8.58 -26.92
N ARG A 161 24.31 9.59 -26.19
CA ARG A 161 24.63 9.50 -24.75
C ARG A 161 24.10 10.69 -23.96
N TYR A 162 23.78 10.44 -22.70
CA TYR A 162 23.48 11.47 -21.72
C TYR A 162 24.77 11.97 -21.10
N VAL A 163 25.03 13.27 -21.16
CA VAL A 163 26.20 13.88 -20.50
C VAL A 163 25.78 14.94 -19.50
N ILE A 164 26.61 15.16 -18.48
CA ILE A 164 26.37 16.16 -17.44
C ILE A 164 26.42 17.56 -18.04
N ARG A 165 25.40 18.39 -17.76
CA ARG A 165 25.48 19.81 -18.08
C ARG A 165 26.46 20.49 -17.13
N ARG A 166 27.65 20.80 -17.62
CA ARG A 166 28.55 21.72 -16.89
C ARG A 166 28.08 23.16 -17.15
N PRO A 167 27.94 23.99 -16.11
CA PRO A 167 27.81 25.42 -16.34
C PRO A 167 29.07 25.87 -17.08
N VAL A 168 28.89 26.59 -18.19
CA VAL A 168 29.99 27.31 -18.82
C VAL A 168 30.42 28.34 -17.79
N ILE A 169 31.47 28.05 -17.03
CA ILE A 169 32.17 29.09 -16.29
C ILE A 169 32.65 30.00 -17.41
N ALA A 170 32.04 31.18 -17.53
CA ALA A 170 32.61 32.24 -18.34
C ALA A 170 33.97 32.49 -17.71
N GLU A 171 35.02 31.98 -18.34
CA GLU A 171 36.37 32.48 -18.14
C GLU A 171 36.26 33.98 -18.40
N ALA A 172 36.22 34.75 -17.31
CA ALA A 172 36.37 36.19 -17.37
C ALA A 172 37.73 36.41 -18.01
N ALA A 173 37.71 36.73 -19.29
CA ALA A 173 38.87 37.13 -20.06
C ALA A 173 39.55 38.29 -19.32
N GLU A 174 40.82 38.06 -19.02
CA GLU A 174 41.78 39.04 -18.51
C GLU A 174 42.02 40.17 -19.54
#